data_AF-A0A2N7DTB5-F1
#
_entry.id   AF-A0A2N7DTB5-F1
#
_cell.length_a   1.000
_cell.length_b   1.000
_cell.length_c   1.000
_cell.angle_alpha   90.00
_cell.angle_beta   90.00
_cell.angle_gamma   90.00
#
_symmetry.space_group_name_H-M   'P 1'
#
loop_
_entity.id
_entity.type
_entity.pdbx_description
1 polymer ?
#
loop_
_entity_poly.entity_id
_entity_poly.type
_entity_poly.pdbx_seq_one_letter_code
_entity_poly.pdbx_strand_id
1 'polypeptide(L)'
;MKNSIMGAALMTMVTSSLLSVSLVNPAAAQIDPSQLDNIKALKLNNSQVITAGLPTAEQFQTLKNSGVEVVINLIPKNNSNYLAAEDKLVTDAGMVYHNIEVDWQQPTMEDVAQFISIMERNNDKSILVHCALNYRASAFYYLYQLSQGADHSDNAMSQALSPWGDLPQSFAKYPQWKRLIDEVRGKYQQ
;
A
#
# COMPACT_ATOMS: atom_id res chain seq x y z
N MET A 1 77.05 31.63 -21.91
CA MET A 1 77.20 30.51 -20.95
C MET A 1 76.01 29.57 -21.13
N LYS A 2 76.28 28.27 -21.21
CA LYS A 2 75.36 27.20 -21.63
C LYS A 2 74.21 27.00 -20.65
N ASN A 3 73.12 26.40 -21.17
CA ASN A 3 72.12 25.49 -20.56
C ASN A 3 70.69 25.94 -20.93
N SER A 4 69.69 25.09 -21.17
CA SER A 4 69.56 23.66 -21.48
C SER A 4 68.08 23.47 -21.86
N ILE A 5 67.81 22.47 -22.68
CA ILE A 5 66.48 22.01 -23.10
C ILE A 5 65.77 21.34 -21.89
N MET A 6 64.56 21.75 -21.55
CA MET A 6 63.55 20.99 -20.78
C MET A 6 62.19 21.45 -21.33
N GLY A 7 61.37 20.64 -22.00
CA GLY A 7 60.89 19.33 -21.60
C GLY A 7 59.38 19.50 -21.38
N ALA A 8 58.57 19.34 -22.43
CA ALA A 8 57.12 19.42 -22.33
C ALA A 8 56.59 18.17 -21.60
N ALA A 9 56.18 18.34 -20.35
CA ALA A 9 55.48 17.30 -19.60
C ALA A 9 54.00 17.33 -19.98
N LEU A 10 53.56 16.31 -20.74
CA LEU A 10 52.15 16.04 -21.02
C LEU A 10 51.50 15.58 -19.72
N MET A 11 50.72 16.45 -19.08
CA MET A 11 49.96 16.13 -17.87
C MET A 11 48.67 15.42 -18.28
N THR A 12 48.70 14.09 -18.30
CA THR A 12 47.50 13.26 -18.48
C THR A 12 46.60 13.43 -17.26
N MET A 13 45.52 14.20 -17.41
CA MET A 13 44.42 14.26 -16.43
C MET A 13 43.74 12.89 -16.38
N VAL A 14 43.94 12.17 -15.28
CA VAL A 14 43.10 11.02 -14.93
C VAL A 14 41.79 11.58 -14.41
N THR A 15 40.76 11.66 -15.25
CA THR A 15 39.40 11.95 -14.81
C THR A 15 38.87 10.72 -14.09
N SER A 16 39.00 10.69 -12.75
CA SER A 16 38.28 9.74 -11.93
C SER A 16 36.78 10.04 -12.02
N SER A 17 36.10 9.36 -12.95
CA SER A 17 34.64 9.28 -12.94
C SER A 17 34.23 8.55 -11.67
N LEU A 18 33.75 9.31 -10.68
CA LEU A 18 33.01 8.76 -9.55
C LEU A 18 31.78 8.05 -10.12
N LEU A 19 31.83 6.72 -10.24
CA LEU A 19 30.61 5.94 -10.39
C LEU A 19 29.80 6.17 -9.11
N SER A 20 28.75 6.98 -9.22
CA SER A 20 27.69 7.03 -8.24
C SER A 20 27.07 5.63 -8.18
N VAL A 21 27.55 4.79 -7.27
CA VAL A 21 26.81 3.59 -6.88
C VAL A 21 25.58 4.10 -6.17
N SER A 22 24.47 4.21 -6.89
CA SER A 22 23.16 4.39 -6.28
C SER A 22 23.02 3.27 -5.25
N LEU A 23 22.93 3.64 -3.97
CA LEU A 23 22.53 2.73 -2.93
C LEU A 23 21.09 2.33 -3.24
N VAL A 24 20.92 1.25 -4.03
CA VAL A 24 19.66 0.53 -4.06
C VAL A 24 19.46 0.01 -2.66
N ASN A 25 18.60 0.67 -1.89
CA ASN A 25 18.19 0.17 -0.59
C ASN A 25 17.38 -1.12 -0.87
N PRO A 26 17.91 -2.34 -0.64
CA PRO A 26 17.29 -3.56 -1.15
C PRO A 26 16.16 -4.09 -0.23
N ALA A 27 15.58 -3.25 0.63
CA ALA A 27 15.05 -3.70 1.90
C ALA A 27 13.52 -3.67 2.04
N ALA A 28 12.77 -3.64 0.94
CA ALA A 28 11.36 -4.00 0.97
C ALA A 28 11.10 -5.10 -0.07
N ALA A 29 10.58 -6.24 0.37
CA ALA A 29 10.11 -7.26 -0.55
C ALA A 29 9.06 -6.61 -1.46
N GLN A 30 9.19 -6.77 -2.78
CA GLN A 30 8.18 -6.32 -3.74
C GLN A 30 7.20 -7.46 -4.00
N ILE A 31 5.94 -7.11 -4.25
CA ILE A 31 4.89 -8.07 -4.61
C ILE A 31 5.07 -8.47 -6.08
N ASP A 32 5.24 -9.76 -6.35
CA ASP A 32 5.14 -10.34 -7.69
C ASP A 32 3.66 -10.57 -8.06
N PRO A 33 3.08 -9.78 -8.98
CA PRO A 33 1.66 -9.90 -9.31
C PRO A 33 1.34 -11.13 -10.16
N SER A 34 2.33 -11.83 -10.74
CA SER A 34 2.11 -12.94 -11.69
C SER A 34 1.35 -14.12 -11.10
N GLN A 35 1.25 -14.19 -9.77
CA GLN A 35 0.58 -15.27 -9.03
C GLN A 35 -0.80 -14.86 -8.49
N LEU A 36 -1.27 -13.64 -8.73
CA LEU A 36 -2.40 -13.04 -7.98
C LEU A 36 -3.72 -12.94 -8.77
N ASP A 37 -3.79 -13.49 -9.99
CA ASP A 37 -4.88 -13.27 -10.95
C ASP A 37 -6.29 -13.68 -10.46
N ASN A 38 -6.40 -14.54 -9.44
CA ASN A 38 -7.67 -15.07 -8.95
C ASN A 38 -8.12 -14.50 -7.59
N ILE A 39 -7.41 -13.51 -7.04
CA ILE A 39 -7.82 -12.88 -5.79
C ILE A 39 -8.94 -11.87 -6.09
N LYS A 40 -10.06 -12.03 -5.38
CA LYS A 40 -11.28 -11.25 -5.60
C LYS A 40 -11.01 -9.75 -5.50
N ALA A 41 -11.45 -9.00 -6.51
CA ALA A 41 -11.36 -7.53 -6.55
C ALA A 41 -9.95 -6.97 -6.22
N LEU A 42 -8.89 -7.69 -6.60
CA LEU A 42 -7.52 -7.27 -6.35
C LEU A 42 -7.16 -6.03 -7.18
N LYS A 43 -6.44 -5.11 -6.54
CA LYS A 43 -5.82 -3.94 -7.14
C LYS A 43 -4.38 -3.83 -6.66
N LEU A 44 -3.44 -3.80 -7.60
CA LEU A 44 -2.06 -3.42 -7.33
C LEU A 44 -1.98 -1.89 -7.28
N ASN A 45 -1.65 -1.33 -6.12
CA ASN A 45 -1.57 0.13 -5.97
C ASN A 45 -0.15 0.64 -6.21
N ASN A 46 0.86 -0.13 -5.78
CA ASN A 46 2.27 0.06 -6.09
C ASN A 46 3.01 -1.28 -5.89
N SER A 47 4.35 -1.27 -5.92
CA SER A 47 5.15 -2.50 -5.78
C SER A 47 5.08 -3.18 -4.40
N GLN A 48 4.54 -2.53 -3.37
CA GLN A 48 4.47 -3.04 -2.00
C GLN A 48 3.05 -3.22 -1.48
N VAL A 49 2.05 -2.50 -2.03
CA VAL A 49 0.69 -2.52 -1.46
C VAL A 49 -0.34 -2.96 -2.49
N ILE A 50 -1.04 -4.04 -2.14
CA ILE A 50 -2.24 -4.51 -2.82
C ILE A 50 -3.47 -4.28 -1.94
N THR A 51 -4.59 -3.98 -2.57
CA THR A 51 -5.91 -4.01 -1.92
C THR A 51 -6.79 -5.07 -2.55
N ALA A 52 -7.63 -5.76 -1.78
CA ALA A 52 -8.48 -6.81 -2.32
C ALA A 52 -9.81 -7.02 -1.55
N GLY A 53 -10.67 -7.85 -2.14
CA GLY A 53 -11.71 -8.58 -1.43
C GLY A 53 -11.13 -9.75 -0.62
N LEU A 54 -12.01 -10.56 -0.03
CA LEU A 54 -11.61 -11.60 0.92
C LEU A 54 -10.87 -12.73 0.19
N PRO A 55 -9.59 -13.01 0.51
CA PRO A 55 -8.90 -14.18 -0.01
C PRO A 55 -9.52 -15.47 0.53
N THR A 56 -9.44 -16.56 -0.24
CA THR A 56 -9.75 -17.90 0.28
C THR A 56 -8.63 -18.40 1.17
N ALA A 57 -8.88 -19.46 1.95
CA ALA A 57 -7.88 -20.07 2.80
C ALA A 57 -6.62 -20.50 2.04
N GLU A 58 -6.77 -21.06 0.83
CA GLU A 58 -5.62 -21.48 0.01
C GLU A 58 -4.82 -20.29 -0.56
N GLN A 59 -5.49 -19.16 -0.78
CA GLN A 59 -4.86 -17.97 -1.38
C GLN A 59 -3.86 -17.28 -0.44
N PHE A 60 -3.91 -17.52 0.88
CA PHE A 60 -2.91 -16.96 1.79
C PHE A 60 -1.51 -17.50 1.54
N GLN A 61 -1.35 -18.76 1.10
CA GLN A 61 -0.04 -19.26 0.70
C GLN A 61 0.43 -18.60 -0.61
N THR A 62 -0.49 -18.36 -1.56
CA THR A 62 -0.18 -17.63 -2.79
C THR A 62 0.28 -16.20 -2.50
N LEU A 63 -0.40 -15.51 -1.58
CA LEU A 63 -0.02 -14.17 -1.10
C LEU A 63 1.36 -14.18 -0.46
N LYS A 64 1.68 -15.19 0.37
CA LYS A 64 3.03 -15.32 0.92
C LYS A 64 4.07 -15.49 -0.19
N ASN A 65 3.79 -16.38 -1.14
CA ASN A 65 4.72 -16.71 -2.23
C ASN A 65 4.93 -15.52 -3.18
N SER A 66 3.96 -14.62 -3.31
CA SER A 66 4.13 -13.37 -4.07
C SER A 66 4.93 -12.31 -3.34
N GLY A 67 5.26 -12.51 -2.06
CA GLY A 67 6.06 -11.60 -1.25
C GLY A 67 5.27 -10.80 -0.21
N VAL A 68 3.97 -11.05 -0.01
CA VAL A 68 3.22 -10.40 1.07
C VAL A 68 3.80 -10.81 2.43
N GLU A 69 4.03 -9.81 3.27
CA GLU A 69 4.57 -9.96 4.63
C GLU A 69 3.52 -9.64 5.70
N VAL A 70 2.57 -8.74 5.38
CA VAL A 70 1.55 -8.25 6.32
C VAL A 70 0.16 -8.30 5.69
N VAL A 71 -0.82 -8.79 6.43
CA VAL A 71 -2.24 -8.79 6.06
C VAL A 71 -3.03 -7.93 7.05
N ILE A 72 -3.75 -6.94 6.54
CA ILE A 72 -4.63 -6.05 7.29
C ILE A 72 -6.08 -6.34 6.88
N ASN A 73 -6.83 -6.99 7.76
CA ASN A 73 -8.24 -7.31 7.58
C ASN A 73 -9.14 -6.22 8.15
N LEU A 74 -9.99 -5.64 7.31
CA LEU A 74 -10.96 -4.60 7.71
C LEU A 74 -12.38 -5.15 7.95
N ILE A 75 -12.54 -6.47 8.16
CA ILE A 75 -13.82 -7.12 8.42
C ILE A 75 -14.08 -7.25 9.94
N PRO A 76 -15.19 -6.70 10.46
CA PRO A 76 -15.62 -6.97 11.83
C PRO A 76 -15.91 -8.45 12.05
N LYS A 77 -15.61 -8.97 13.25
CA LYS A 77 -15.77 -10.41 13.57
C LYS A 77 -17.22 -10.88 13.50
N ASN A 78 -18.16 -9.97 13.71
CA ASN A 78 -19.60 -10.25 13.64
C ASN A 78 -20.16 -10.21 12.21
N ASN A 79 -19.34 -9.91 11.19
CA ASN A 79 -19.78 -9.86 9.79
C ASN A 79 -19.93 -11.28 9.22
N SER A 80 -20.95 -11.51 8.40
CA SER A 80 -21.18 -12.82 7.74
C SER A 80 -20.05 -13.25 6.80
N ASN A 81 -19.21 -12.32 6.34
CA ASN A 81 -18.03 -12.61 5.53
C ASN A 81 -16.77 -12.80 6.36
N TYR A 82 -16.82 -12.71 7.70
CA TYR A 82 -15.64 -12.90 8.52
C TYR A 82 -15.17 -14.36 8.46
N LEU A 83 -13.91 -14.57 8.06
CA LEU A 83 -13.30 -15.89 8.05
C LEU A 83 -12.74 -16.18 9.44
N ALA A 84 -13.41 -17.05 10.19
CA ALA A 84 -13.14 -17.27 11.61
C ALA A 84 -11.68 -17.64 11.95
N ALA A 85 -10.97 -18.32 11.05
CA ALA A 85 -9.60 -18.78 11.23
C ALA A 85 -8.57 -17.96 10.43
N GLU A 86 -8.93 -16.77 9.94
CA GLU A 86 -8.05 -15.97 9.07
C GLU A 86 -6.72 -15.60 9.73
N ASP A 87 -6.74 -15.22 11.01
CA ASP A 87 -5.55 -14.94 11.79
C ASP A 87 -4.58 -16.12 11.78
N LYS A 88 -5.10 -17.33 12.02
CA LYS A 88 -4.34 -18.58 11.98
C LYS A 88 -3.84 -18.89 10.58
N LEU A 89 -4.67 -18.74 9.55
CA LEU A 89 -4.27 -19.02 8.16
C LEU A 89 -3.13 -18.10 7.69
N VAL A 90 -3.21 -16.81 8.03
CA VAL A 90 -2.18 -15.81 7.71
C VAL A 90 -0.88 -16.11 8.46
N THR A 91 -0.98 -16.40 9.76
CA THR A 91 0.21 -16.66 10.59
C THR A 91 0.86 -18.01 10.29
N ASP A 92 0.08 -19.07 10.01
CA ASP A 92 0.58 -20.37 9.57
C ASP A 92 1.30 -20.27 8.21
N ALA A 93 0.86 -19.36 7.33
CA ALA A 93 1.56 -19.04 6.08
C ALA A 93 2.84 -18.17 6.28
N GLY A 94 3.15 -17.76 7.52
CA GLY A 94 4.34 -16.98 7.84
C GLY A 94 4.25 -15.49 7.52
N MET A 95 3.04 -14.91 7.63
CA MET A 95 2.77 -13.47 7.52
C MET A 95 2.29 -12.88 8.85
N VAL A 96 2.40 -11.57 9.01
CA VAL A 96 1.85 -10.82 10.14
C VAL A 96 0.38 -10.51 9.90
N TYR A 97 -0.45 -10.65 10.94
CA TYR A 97 -1.88 -10.37 10.86
C TYR A 97 -2.29 -9.17 11.72
N HIS A 98 -3.08 -8.28 11.14
CA HIS A 98 -3.79 -7.21 11.84
C HIS A 98 -5.27 -7.23 11.46
N ASN A 99 -6.15 -7.02 12.44
CA ASN A 99 -7.57 -6.81 12.20
C ASN A 99 -8.00 -5.45 12.78
N ILE A 100 -8.67 -4.65 11.95
CA ILE A 100 -9.33 -3.40 12.35
C ILE A 100 -10.81 -3.59 12.00
N GLU A 101 -11.67 -3.63 13.01
CA GLU A 101 -13.07 -3.98 12.84
C GLU A 101 -13.90 -2.79 12.34
N VAL A 102 -13.69 -2.38 11.09
CA VAL A 102 -14.36 -1.22 10.48
C VAL A 102 -15.85 -1.52 10.22
N ASP A 103 -16.74 -0.90 11.00
CA ASP A 103 -18.18 -0.96 10.76
C ASP A 103 -18.52 -0.26 9.44
N TRP A 104 -19.22 -0.98 8.55
CA TRP A 104 -19.66 -0.42 7.27
C TRP A 104 -20.64 0.75 7.41
N GLN A 105 -21.48 0.71 8.44
CA GLN A 105 -22.51 1.72 8.69
C GLN A 105 -21.97 2.91 9.47
N GLN A 106 -20.87 2.73 10.21
CA GLN A 106 -20.29 3.74 11.07
C GLN A 106 -18.74 3.72 10.99
N PRO A 107 -18.14 3.99 9.82
CA PRO A 107 -16.68 4.05 9.74
C PRO A 107 -16.18 5.33 10.42
N THR A 108 -15.09 5.24 11.19
CA THR A 108 -14.67 6.32 12.10
C THR A 108 -13.28 6.87 11.80
N MET A 109 -12.98 8.07 12.31
CA MET A 109 -11.62 8.63 12.30
C MET A 109 -10.64 7.84 13.19
N GLU A 110 -11.14 7.14 14.20
CA GLU A 110 -10.32 6.27 15.05
C GLU A 110 -9.82 5.05 14.26
N ASP A 111 -10.70 4.41 13.48
CA ASP A 111 -10.32 3.32 12.57
C ASP A 111 -9.24 3.78 11.59
N VAL A 112 -9.38 5.00 11.04
CA VAL A 112 -8.41 5.59 10.11
C VAL A 112 -7.07 5.83 10.80
N ALA A 113 -7.07 6.40 12.01
CA ALA A 113 -5.84 6.63 12.77
C ALA A 113 -5.13 5.32 13.13
N GLN A 114 -5.88 4.29 13.54
CA GLN A 114 -5.34 2.96 13.79
C GLN A 114 -4.73 2.37 12.51
N PHE A 115 -5.41 2.48 11.38
CA PHE A 115 -4.94 2.00 10.10
C PHE A 115 -3.64 2.69 9.65
N ILE A 116 -3.59 4.02 9.71
CA ILE A 116 -2.39 4.81 9.39
C ILE A 116 -1.21 4.33 10.28
N SER A 117 -1.43 4.21 11.58
CA SER A 117 -0.39 3.73 12.51
C SER A 117 0.12 2.32 12.19
N ILE A 118 -0.74 1.41 11.71
CA ILE A 118 -0.31 0.07 11.28
C ILE A 118 0.50 0.16 9.98
N MET A 119 0.04 0.95 9.00
CA MET A 119 0.75 1.14 7.72
C MET A 119 2.14 1.75 7.94
N GLU A 120 2.26 2.80 8.77
CA GLU A 120 3.53 3.45 9.08
C GLU A 120 4.53 2.53 9.77
N ARG A 121 4.07 1.69 10.70
CA ARG A 121 4.92 0.70 11.40
C ARG A 121 5.42 -0.43 10.49
N ASN A 122 4.81 -0.60 9.32
CA ASN A 122 5.13 -1.65 8.35
C ASN A 122 5.50 -1.05 6.98
N ASN A 123 5.97 0.20 6.92
CA ASN A 123 6.22 0.90 5.65
C ASN A 123 7.37 0.30 4.81
N ASP A 124 8.20 -0.55 5.43
CA ASP A 124 9.25 -1.36 4.80
C ASP A 124 8.76 -2.73 4.30
N LYS A 125 7.47 -3.05 4.47
CA LYS A 125 6.88 -4.36 4.17
C LYS A 125 5.99 -4.35 2.94
N SER A 126 5.83 -5.53 2.36
CA SER A 126 4.75 -5.80 1.40
C SER A 126 3.44 -6.12 2.13
N ILE A 127 2.39 -5.36 1.83
CA ILE A 127 1.13 -5.33 2.58
C ILE A 127 -0.06 -5.69 1.66
N LEU A 128 -0.87 -6.62 2.12
CA LEU A 128 -2.26 -6.78 1.69
C LEU A 128 -3.19 -6.05 2.65
N VAL A 129 -4.00 -5.13 2.13
CA VAL A 129 -5.18 -4.61 2.84
C VAL A 129 -6.42 -5.21 2.21
N HIS A 130 -7.28 -5.87 2.98
CA HIS A 130 -8.48 -6.47 2.41
C HIS A 130 -9.74 -6.26 3.26
N CYS A 131 -10.87 -6.44 2.60
CA CYS A 131 -12.16 -6.62 3.26
C CYS A 131 -12.97 -7.65 2.45
N ALA A 132 -14.31 -7.63 2.51
CA ALA A 132 -15.11 -8.58 1.73
C ALA A 132 -14.99 -8.36 0.21
N LEU A 133 -15.01 -7.09 -0.24
CA LEU A 133 -15.15 -6.70 -1.66
C LEU A 133 -14.25 -5.53 -2.07
N ASN A 134 -13.19 -5.24 -1.32
CA ASN A 134 -12.27 -4.12 -1.54
C ASN A 134 -12.85 -2.70 -1.35
N TYR A 135 -14.09 -2.52 -0.89
CA TYR A 135 -14.65 -1.19 -0.64
C TYR A 135 -13.92 -0.49 0.52
N ARG A 136 -13.95 -1.09 1.72
CA ARG A 136 -13.20 -0.59 2.89
C ARG A 136 -11.71 -0.48 2.62
N ALA A 137 -11.11 -1.50 2.01
CA ALA A 137 -9.67 -1.57 1.80
C ALA A 137 -9.17 -0.49 0.83
N SER A 138 -9.80 -0.32 -0.34
CA SER A 138 -9.47 0.79 -1.25
C SER A 138 -9.69 2.17 -0.62
N ALA A 139 -10.78 2.34 0.15
CA ALA A 139 -11.03 3.59 0.87
C ALA A 139 -9.94 3.87 1.89
N PHE A 140 -9.67 2.95 2.81
CA PHE A 140 -8.68 3.14 3.86
C PHE A 140 -7.27 3.35 3.30
N TYR A 141 -6.90 2.63 2.22
CA TYR A 141 -5.63 2.87 1.57
C TYR A 141 -5.56 4.28 0.94
N TYR A 142 -6.61 4.76 0.28
CA TYR A 142 -6.68 6.15 -0.20
C TYR A 142 -6.53 7.15 0.95
N LEU A 143 -7.20 6.94 2.08
CA LEU A 143 -7.10 7.80 3.27
C LEU A 143 -5.67 7.85 3.83
N TYR A 144 -4.97 6.71 3.84
CA TYR A 144 -3.54 6.67 4.16
C TYR A 144 -2.70 7.43 3.13
N GLN A 145 -2.96 7.29 1.84
CA GLN A 145 -2.22 8.06 0.82
C GLN A 145 -2.35 9.58 1.05
N LEU A 146 -3.53 10.07 1.43
CA LEU A 146 -3.73 11.47 1.81
C LEU A 146 -2.88 11.88 3.02
N SER A 147 -2.77 11.03 4.05
CA SER A 147 -1.89 11.32 5.19
C SER A 147 -0.41 11.39 4.82
N GLN A 148 -0.02 10.71 3.73
CA GLN A 148 1.33 10.76 3.17
C GLN A 148 1.53 11.92 2.18
N GLY A 149 0.56 12.83 2.03
CA GLY A 149 0.64 13.99 1.13
C GLY A 149 0.38 13.67 -0.34
N ALA A 150 -0.39 12.62 -0.63
CA ALA A 150 -0.80 12.30 -2.00
C ALA A 150 -1.79 13.33 -2.58
N ASP A 151 -2.03 13.25 -3.89
CA ASP A 151 -2.95 14.11 -4.61
C ASP A 151 -4.40 14.02 -4.08
N HIS A 152 -4.97 15.18 -3.76
CA HIS A 152 -6.37 15.34 -3.32
C HIS A 152 -7.35 15.49 -4.49
N SER A 153 -6.92 15.37 -5.76
CA SER A 153 -7.81 15.50 -6.92
C SER A 153 -8.89 14.41 -6.96
N ASP A 154 -10.01 14.74 -7.58
CA ASP A 154 -11.10 13.76 -7.76
C ASP A 154 -10.69 12.62 -8.72
N ASN A 155 -9.71 12.85 -9.59
CA ASN A 155 -9.13 11.79 -10.43
C ASN A 155 -8.34 10.79 -9.56
N ALA A 156 -7.48 11.26 -8.66
CA ALA A 156 -6.75 10.40 -7.74
C ALA A 156 -7.71 9.58 -6.86
N MET A 157 -8.75 10.22 -6.33
CA MET A 157 -9.81 9.53 -5.59
C MET A 157 -10.52 8.48 -6.45
N SER A 158 -10.91 8.80 -7.69
CA SER A 158 -11.57 7.87 -8.60
C SER A 158 -10.71 6.64 -8.93
N GLN A 159 -9.40 6.84 -9.13
CA GLN A 159 -8.47 5.76 -9.39
C GLN A 159 -8.28 4.83 -8.19
N ALA A 160 -8.13 5.41 -6.99
CA ALA A 160 -7.95 4.64 -5.76
C ALA A 160 -9.23 3.87 -5.42
N LEU A 161 -10.39 4.51 -5.53
CA LEU A 161 -11.71 3.96 -5.22
C LEU A 161 -12.36 3.23 -6.40
N SER A 162 -11.61 2.80 -7.42
CA SER A 162 -12.18 2.08 -8.57
C SER A 162 -13.08 0.89 -8.22
N PRO A 163 -12.88 0.12 -7.10
CA PRO A 163 -13.81 -0.93 -6.69
C PRO A 163 -15.23 -0.45 -6.37
N TRP A 164 -15.42 0.85 -6.11
CA TRP A 164 -16.71 1.47 -5.80
C TRP A 164 -17.55 1.79 -7.05
N GLY A 165 -16.99 1.64 -8.25
CA GLY A 165 -17.68 1.92 -9.51
C GLY A 165 -18.03 3.41 -9.66
N ASP A 166 -19.31 3.69 -9.93
CA ASP A 166 -19.81 5.07 -10.04
C ASP A 166 -19.81 5.74 -8.66
N LEU A 167 -18.83 6.62 -8.41
CA LEU A 167 -18.67 7.27 -7.11
C LEU A 167 -19.86 8.15 -6.71
N PRO A 168 -20.45 8.99 -7.59
CA PRO A 168 -21.67 9.72 -7.25
C PRO A 168 -22.81 8.82 -6.75
N GLN A 169 -23.10 7.72 -7.44
CA GLN A 169 -24.14 6.77 -7.02
C GLN A 169 -23.77 6.06 -5.72
N SER A 170 -22.52 5.60 -5.61
CA SER A 170 -22.03 4.91 -4.42
C SER A 170 -22.03 5.81 -3.19
N PHE A 171 -21.64 7.08 -3.30
CA PHE A 171 -21.70 8.04 -2.20
C PHE A 171 -23.13 8.47 -1.86
N ALA A 172 -24.05 8.52 -2.82
CA ALA A 172 -25.47 8.69 -2.53
C ALA A 172 -26.04 7.51 -1.72
N LYS A 173 -25.59 6.28 -2.03
CA LYS A 173 -25.99 5.06 -1.32
C LYS A 173 -25.32 4.91 0.05
N TYR A 174 -24.07 5.37 0.18
CA TYR A 174 -23.23 5.20 1.36
C TYR A 174 -22.67 6.55 1.86
N PRO A 175 -23.53 7.49 2.28
CA PRO A 175 -23.12 8.86 2.63
C PRO A 175 -22.18 8.93 3.84
N GLN A 176 -22.19 7.93 4.73
CA GLN A 176 -21.23 7.83 5.83
C GLN A 176 -19.77 7.70 5.34
N TRP A 177 -19.55 7.01 4.22
CA TRP A 177 -18.23 6.86 3.63
C TRP A 177 -17.76 8.13 2.95
N LYS A 178 -18.68 8.83 2.26
CA LYS A 178 -18.38 10.16 1.72
C LYS A 178 -17.97 11.13 2.82
N ARG A 179 -18.71 11.17 3.93
CA ARG A 179 -18.39 12.04 5.08
C ARG A 179 -17.01 11.75 5.65
N LEU A 180 -16.66 10.47 5.88
CA LEU A 180 -15.32 10.10 6.35
C LEU A 180 -14.23 10.55 5.38
N ILE A 181 -14.42 10.33 4.07
CA ILE A 181 -13.45 10.73 3.05
C ILE A 181 -13.29 12.26 3.02
N ASP A 182 -14.39 13.02 3.05
CA ASP A 182 -14.36 14.47 3.07
C ASP A 182 -13.64 15.00 4.34
N GLU A 183 -13.89 14.39 5.50
CA GLU A 183 -13.26 14.75 6.77
C GLU A 183 -11.74 14.54 6.75
N VAL A 184 -11.29 13.38 6.24
CA VAL A 184 -9.86 13.10 6.09
C VAL A 184 -9.21 13.99 5.03
N ARG A 185 -9.89 14.24 3.90
CA ARG A 185 -9.41 15.20 2.88
C ARG A 185 -9.19 16.57 3.52
N GLY A 186 -10.18 17.08 4.26
CA GLY A 186 -10.05 18.36 4.96
C GLY A 186 -8.95 18.39 6.01
N LYS A 187 -8.70 17.28 6.71
CA LYS A 187 -7.62 17.16 7.70
C LYS A 187 -6.21 17.24 7.10
N TYR A 188 -6.00 16.69 5.90
CA TYR A 188 -4.67 16.61 5.26
C TYR A 188 -4.48 17.58 4.08
N GLN A 189 -5.47 18.41 3.78
CA GLN A 189 -5.37 19.47 2.78
C GLN A 189 -4.54 20.63 3.35
N GLN A 190 -3.23 20.60 3.10
CA GLN A 190 -2.31 21.74 3.33
C GLN A 190 -2.12 22.55 2.05
#